data_AF-A0A0E2NDZ0-F1
#
_entry.id   AF-A0A0E2NDZ0-F1
#
_cell.length_a   1.000
_cell.length_b   1.000
_cell.length_c   1.000
_cell.angle_alpha   90.00
_cell.angle_beta   90.00
_cell.angle_gamma   90.00
#
_symmetry.space_group_name_H-M   'P 1'
#
loop_
_entity.id
_entity.type
_entity.pdbx_description
1 polymer ?
#
loop_
_entity_poly.entity_id
_entity_poly.type
_entity_poly.pdbx_seq_one_letter_code
_entity_poly.pdbx_strand_id
1 'polypeptide(L)'
;MSFGFFRNLTKPKPSPVEEREHVVAGRTLPLRIVESARARRLTLRIDSGGQGLRITVPPGLRRGEVEKFLHRHQGWLEQRLAKVPTRPQVRPGIKIPIRGVAHRIVHEPSKRGTVTVSRDERGPLLIVHGERIHLPRRIADFLRREAKKDIEKLVVKHTEAIGKRAKAIRFKDTSSRWGSCTSDGNLSFSWRIMMAPTPVINYLVAHEVAHLKEMNHGPKFWKLCEQLCPDTDRCKDWLKRNGGALQAIVFD
;
A
#
# COMPACT_ATOMS: atom_id res chain seq x y z
N MET A 1 14.66 33.73 -27.41
CA MET A 1 15.86 32.89 -27.59
C MET A 1 16.22 32.28 -26.24
N SER A 2 15.83 31.02 -26.04
CA SER A 2 16.72 29.85 -25.81
C SER A 2 17.33 29.81 -24.40
N PHE A 3 16.60 29.25 -23.41
CA PHE A 3 16.63 27.83 -22.99
C PHE A 3 17.87 27.43 -22.18
N GLY A 4 17.77 27.53 -20.84
CA GLY A 4 18.62 26.82 -19.89
C GLY A 4 17.89 25.59 -19.34
N PHE A 5 17.89 24.50 -20.11
CA PHE A 5 17.39 23.20 -19.66
C PHE A 5 18.32 22.60 -18.60
N PHE A 6 17.96 22.68 -17.32
CA PHE A 6 18.46 21.69 -16.36
C PHE A 6 17.72 20.38 -16.62
N ARG A 7 18.33 19.57 -17.49
CA ARG A 7 17.98 18.18 -17.74
C ARG A 7 18.13 17.44 -16.41
N ASN A 8 17.01 17.32 -15.70
CA ASN A 8 16.88 16.43 -14.56
C ASN A 8 17.03 15.02 -15.13
N LEU A 9 18.28 14.55 -15.22
CA LEU A 9 18.59 13.17 -15.56
C LEU A 9 17.89 12.33 -14.50
N THR A 10 16.74 11.77 -14.89
CA THR A 10 16.08 10.69 -14.19
C THR A 10 17.15 9.64 -13.94
N LYS A 11 17.67 9.60 -12.71
CA LYS A 11 18.62 8.56 -12.31
C LYS A 11 17.97 7.24 -12.71
N PRO A 12 18.64 6.41 -13.52
CA PRO A 12 18.08 5.15 -13.97
C PRO A 12 17.61 4.40 -12.73
N LYS A 13 16.41 3.81 -12.80
CA LYS A 13 16.00 2.81 -11.81
C LYS A 13 17.17 1.83 -11.71
N PRO A 14 17.73 1.57 -10.51
CA PRO A 14 18.83 0.64 -10.40
C PRO A 14 18.36 -0.70 -10.95
N SER A 15 18.94 -1.12 -12.07
CA SER A 15 18.72 -2.45 -12.62
C SER A 15 19.15 -3.47 -11.58
N PRO A 16 18.42 -4.59 -11.43
CA PRO A 16 18.89 -5.67 -10.60
C PRO A 16 20.26 -6.13 -11.11
N VAL A 17 21.22 -6.25 -10.19
CA VAL A 17 22.55 -6.80 -10.49
C VAL A 17 22.43 -8.30 -10.77
N GLU A 18 21.41 -8.93 -10.20
CA GLU A 18 21.12 -10.35 -10.37
C GLU A 18 19.63 -10.62 -10.08
N GLU A 19 18.98 -11.41 -10.93
CA GLU A 19 17.67 -12.01 -10.66
C GLU A 19 17.81 -13.54 -10.74
N ARG A 20 17.40 -14.24 -9.69
CA ARG A 20 17.39 -15.71 -9.66
C ARG A 20 16.28 -16.22 -8.75
N GLU A 21 16.02 -17.52 -8.78
CA GLU A 21 15.05 -18.13 -7.87
C GLU A 21 15.67 -18.42 -6.50
N HIS A 22 14.84 -18.34 -5.46
CA HIS A 22 15.20 -18.73 -4.11
C HIS A 22 14.07 -19.54 -3.48
N VAL A 23 14.42 -20.71 -2.96
CA VAL A 23 13.47 -21.62 -2.30
C VAL A 23 13.44 -21.34 -0.82
N VAL A 24 12.26 -21.07 -0.27
CA VAL A 24 12.04 -20.88 1.16
C VAL A 24 10.60 -21.22 1.53
N ALA A 25 10.38 -21.87 2.68
CA ALA A 25 9.06 -22.32 3.13
C ALA A 25 8.29 -23.16 2.09
N GLY A 26 9.00 -24.00 1.32
CA GLY A 26 8.40 -24.80 0.23
C GLY A 26 7.91 -23.99 -0.96
N ARG A 27 8.25 -22.70 -1.07
CA ARG A 27 7.92 -21.82 -2.20
C ARG A 27 9.18 -21.45 -2.96
N THR A 28 9.09 -21.43 -4.29
CA THR A 28 10.12 -20.85 -5.16
C THR A 28 9.74 -19.41 -5.47
N LEU A 29 10.56 -18.45 -5.04
CA LEU A 29 10.31 -17.03 -5.20
C LEU A 29 11.43 -16.37 -6.02
N PRO A 30 11.12 -15.43 -6.93
CA PRO A 30 12.14 -14.63 -7.58
C PRO A 30 12.83 -13.72 -6.55
N LEU A 31 14.15 -13.82 -6.48
CA LEU A 31 15.04 -13.00 -5.68
C LEU A 31 15.72 -11.97 -6.58
N ARG A 32 15.45 -10.69 -6.33
CA ARG A 32 16.14 -9.56 -6.98
C ARG A 32 17.22 -9.00 -6.06
N ILE A 33 18.45 -9.00 -6.51
CA ILE A 33 19.59 -8.38 -5.83
C ILE A 33 19.83 -7.02 -6.47
N VAL A 34 19.66 -5.96 -5.69
CA VAL A 34 19.78 -4.57 -6.15
C VAL A 34 20.95 -3.93 -5.42
N GLU A 35 21.99 -3.58 -6.16
CA GLU A 35 23.09 -2.79 -5.62
C GLU A 35 22.67 -1.33 -5.44
N SER A 36 23.09 -0.72 -4.34
CA SER A 36 22.85 0.68 -4.06
C SER A 36 24.05 1.33 -3.42
N ALA A 37 24.62 2.34 -4.08
CA ALA A 37 25.68 3.19 -3.52
C ALA A 37 25.32 3.88 -2.20
N ARG A 38 24.03 3.96 -1.85
CA ARG A 38 23.55 4.51 -0.56
C ARG A 38 23.43 3.45 0.53
N ALA A 39 23.45 2.16 0.19
CA ALA A 39 23.33 1.10 1.17
C ALA A 39 24.62 0.98 1.98
N ARG A 40 24.48 0.95 3.30
CA ARG A 40 25.57 0.68 4.25
C ARG A 40 25.50 -0.73 4.86
N ARG A 41 24.42 -1.46 4.57
CA ARG A 41 24.11 -2.80 5.10
C ARG A 41 23.25 -3.56 4.11
N LEU A 42 23.25 -4.90 4.21
CA LEU A 42 22.30 -5.74 3.49
C LEU A 42 20.90 -5.55 4.07
N THR A 43 19.91 -5.39 3.19
CA THR A 43 18.50 -5.30 3.60
C THR A 43 17.66 -6.26 2.78
N LEU A 44 17.05 -7.24 3.45
CA LEU A 44 16.08 -8.15 2.85
C LEU A 44 14.67 -7.59 2.99
N ARG A 45 13.89 -7.63 1.91
CA ARG A 45 12.47 -7.32 1.88
C ARG A 45 11.74 -8.41 1.13
N ILE A 46 10.53 -8.71 1.57
CA ILE A 46 9.58 -9.51 0.81
C ILE A 46 8.77 -8.52 -0.01
N ASP A 47 8.76 -8.68 -1.34
CA ASP A 47 7.91 -7.89 -2.21
C ASP A 47 6.44 -8.14 -1.84
N SER A 48 5.62 -7.12 -2.03
CA SER A 48 4.23 -7.09 -1.58
C SER A 48 3.47 -8.34 -1.94
N GLY A 49 2.85 -8.97 -0.95
CA GLY A 49 2.11 -10.23 -1.03
C GLY A 49 2.98 -11.49 -1.22
N GLY A 50 4.30 -11.42 -1.02
CA GLY A 50 5.19 -12.59 -1.08
C GLY A 50 5.49 -13.14 -2.47
N GLN A 51 5.49 -12.30 -3.52
CA GLN A 51 5.77 -12.71 -4.91
C GLN A 51 7.26 -12.73 -5.25
N GLY A 52 8.11 -12.27 -4.34
CA GLY A 52 9.51 -12.14 -4.59
C GLY A 52 10.24 -11.62 -3.37
N LEU A 53 11.55 -11.80 -3.40
CA LEU A 53 12.46 -11.30 -2.41
C LEU A 53 13.29 -10.19 -3.05
N ARG A 54 13.56 -9.14 -2.30
CA ARG A 54 14.47 -8.08 -2.72
C ARG A 54 15.56 -7.93 -1.68
N ILE A 55 16.81 -8.13 -2.10
CA ILE A 55 17.97 -7.80 -1.29
C ILE A 55 18.60 -6.53 -1.85
N THR A 56 18.78 -5.53 -0.99
CA THR A 56 19.59 -4.36 -1.30
C THR A 56 20.99 -4.55 -0.73
N VAL A 57 22.02 -4.46 -1.57
CA VAL A 57 23.44 -4.65 -1.19
C VAL A 57 24.27 -3.37 -1.39
N PRO A 58 25.30 -3.11 -0.56
CA PRO A 58 26.33 -2.10 -0.85
C PRO A 58 27.20 -2.50 -2.06
N PRO A 59 27.82 -1.53 -2.76
CA PRO A 59 28.77 -1.83 -3.85
C PRO A 59 29.98 -2.62 -3.37
N GLY A 60 30.47 -3.53 -4.22
CA GLY A 60 31.70 -4.30 -3.96
C GLY A 60 31.55 -5.40 -2.90
N LEU A 61 30.33 -5.86 -2.64
CA LEU A 61 30.07 -6.95 -1.71
C LEU A 61 30.77 -8.24 -2.15
N ARG A 62 31.42 -8.95 -1.22
CA ARG A 62 32.10 -10.23 -1.50
C ARG A 62 31.10 -11.31 -1.92
N ARG A 63 31.52 -12.17 -2.86
CA ARG A 63 30.79 -13.37 -3.27
C ARG A 63 30.52 -14.26 -2.04
N GLY A 64 29.27 -14.70 -1.84
CA GLY A 64 28.87 -15.55 -0.71
C GLY A 64 28.19 -14.82 0.45
N GLU A 65 28.31 -13.48 0.56
CA GLU A 65 27.71 -12.74 1.68
C GLU A 65 26.19 -12.66 1.60
N VAL A 66 25.63 -12.67 0.38
CA VAL A 66 24.17 -12.71 0.15
C VAL A 66 23.60 -14.04 0.63
N GLU A 67 24.29 -15.14 0.34
CA GLU A 67 23.91 -16.50 0.74
C GLU A 67 23.93 -16.66 2.26
N LYS A 68 25.01 -16.20 2.92
CA LYS A 68 25.09 -16.18 4.39
C LYS A 68 23.98 -15.34 5.00
N PHE A 69 23.67 -14.21 4.38
CA PHE A 69 22.62 -13.31 4.86
C PHE A 69 21.23 -13.93 4.70
N LEU A 70 20.93 -14.57 3.57
CA LEU A 70 19.69 -15.33 3.34
C LEU A 70 19.55 -16.47 4.34
N HIS A 71 20.59 -17.28 4.51
CA HIS A 71 20.61 -18.39 5.46
C HIS A 71 20.31 -17.91 6.89
N ARG A 72 20.95 -16.82 7.34
CA ARG A 72 20.69 -16.22 8.66
C ARG A 72 19.25 -15.72 8.83
N HIS A 73 18.58 -15.34 7.74
CA HIS A 73 17.21 -14.81 7.76
C HIS A 73 16.16 -15.83 7.30
N GLN A 74 16.52 -17.11 7.15
CA GLN A 74 15.59 -18.14 6.68
C GLN A 74 14.35 -18.26 7.58
N GLY A 75 14.54 -18.38 8.90
CA GLY A 75 13.41 -18.44 9.85
C GLY A 75 12.54 -17.17 9.82
N TRP A 76 13.13 -16.00 9.56
CA TRP A 76 12.36 -14.76 9.38
C TRP A 76 11.53 -14.79 8.09
N LEU A 77 12.09 -15.29 6.99
CA LEU A 77 11.37 -15.48 5.72
C LEU A 77 10.21 -16.45 5.88
N GLU A 78 10.44 -17.61 6.49
CA GLU A 78 9.43 -18.63 6.73
C GLU A 78 8.26 -18.08 7.56
N GLN A 79 8.55 -17.46 8.70
CA GLN A 79 7.52 -16.85 9.56
C GLN A 79 6.72 -15.75 8.84
N ARG A 80 7.36 -14.99 7.96
CA ARG A 80 6.69 -13.92 7.21
C ARG A 80 5.86 -14.48 6.06
N LEU A 81 6.39 -15.45 5.30
CA LEU A 81 5.70 -16.09 4.18
C LEU A 81 4.54 -16.98 4.62
N ALA A 82 4.65 -17.62 5.79
CA ALA A 82 3.53 -18.33 6.42
C ALA A 82 2.35 -17.39 6.72
N LYS A 83 2.64 -16.11 6.98
CA LYS A 83 1.64 -15.06 7.22
C LYS A 83 1.18 -14.35 5.94
N VAL A 84 1.76 -14.68 4.79
CA VAL A 84 1.30 -14.18 3.48
C VAL A 84 0.18 -15.10 3.00
N PRO A 85 -1.09 -14.65 3.03
CA PRO A 85 -2.22 -15.45 2.56
C PRO A 85 -2.08 -15.75 1.07
N THR A 86 -2.65 -16.87 0.62
CA THR A 86 -2.96 -17.10 -0.80
C THR A 86 -3.66 -15.86 -1.32
N ARG A 87 -3.06 -15.15 -2.27
CA ARG A 87 -3.55 -13.83 -2.69
C ARG A 87 -4.93 -13.98 -3.33
N PRO A 88 -5.99 -13.41 -2.75
CA PRO A 88 -7.28 -13.46 -3.40
C PRO A 88 -7.24 -12.54 -4.64
N GLN A 89 -7.42 -13.12 -5.82
CA GLN A 89 -7.67 -12.36 -7.03
C GLN A 89 -9.13 -11.90 -7.03
N VAL A 90 -9.37 -10.64 -7.41
CA VAL A 90 -10.74 -10.14 -7.57
C VAL A 90 -11.42 -10.85 -8.73
N ARG A 91 -12.51 -11.56 -8.42
CA ARG A 91 -13.35 -12.27 -9.39
C ARG A 91 -14.78 -12.39 -8.87
N PRO A 92 -15.77 -12.63 -9.75
CA PRO A 92 -17.14 -12.85 -9.33
C PRO A 92 -17.24 -13.94 -8.25
N GLY A 93 -18.12 -13.72 -7.27
CA GLY A 93 -18.38 -14.64 -6.16
C GLY A 93 -17.48 -14.44 -4.93
N ILE A 94 -16.30 -13.84 -5.08
CA ILE A 94 -15.42 -13.51 -3.93
C ILE A 94 -15.92 -12.25 -3.22
N LYS A 95 -15.64 -12.14 -1.91
CA LYS A 95 -15.92 -10.93 -1.14
C LYS A 95 -14.69 -10.01 -1.09
N ILE A 96 -14.90 -8.72 -1.30
CA ILE A 96 -13.90 -7.67 -1.10
C ILE A 96 -14.40 -6.68 -0.04
N PRO A 97 -13.58 -6.29 0.94
CA PRO A 97 -14.01 -5.33 1.94
C PRO A 97 -14.01 -3.90 1.35
N ILE A 98 -15.03 -3.12 1.67
CA ILE A 98 -15.15 -1.69 1.39
C ILE A 98 -15.55 -1.04 2.71
N ARG A 99 -14.74 -0.12 3.22
CA ARG A 99 -14.91 0.48 4.55
C ARG A 99 -15.01 -0.58 5.66
N GLY A 100 -14.30 -1.71 5.51
CA GLY A 100 -14.34 -2.85 6.42
C GLY A 100 -15.55 -3.79 6.24
N VAL A 101 -16.51 -3.46 5.39
CA VAL A 101 -17.69 -4.30 5.12
C VAL A 101 -17.43 -5.19 3.92
N ALA A 102 -17.59 -6.51 4.08
CA ALA A 102 -17.36 -7.47 3.01
C ALA A 102 -18.49 -7.45 1.96
N HIS A 103 -18.16 -7.09 0.72
CA HIS A 103 -19.10 -7.05 -0.41
C HIS A 103 -18.81 -8.18 -1.39
N ARG A 104 -19.83 -8.97 -1.74
CA ARG A 104 -19.70 -10.03 -2.74
C ARG A 104 -19.66 -9.40 -4.14
N ILE A 105 -18.65 -9.76 -4.93
CA ILE A 105 -18.51 -9.28 -6.29
C ILE A 105 -19.51 -10.01 -7.19
N VAL A 106 -20.34 -9.24 -7.90
CA VAL A 106 -21.30 -9.73 -8.88
C VAL A 106 -20.97 -9.09 -10.23
N HIS A 107 -21.00 -9.87 -11.30
CA HIS A 107 -20.73 -9.37 -12.66
C HIS A 107 -22.03 -9.38 -13.46
N GLU A 108 -22.47 -8.19 -13.88
CA GLU A 108 -23.69 -7.98 -14.68
C GLU A 108 -23.32 -7.30 -16.01
N PRO A 109 -22.98 -8.07 -17.05
CA PRO A 109 -22.46 -7.52 -18.31
C PRO A 109 -23.51 -6.72 -19.11
N SER A 110 -24.80 -7.03 -18.92
CA SER A 110 -25.92 -6.54 -19.73
C SER A 110 -26.36 -5.11 -19.44
N LYS A 111 -25.91 -4.49 -18.33
CA LYS A 111 -26.29 -3.13 -17.95
C LYS A 111 -25.17 -2.13 -18.26
N ARG A 112 -25.54 -0.91 -18.67
CA ARG A 112 -24.61 0.22 -18.80
C ARG A 112 -24.17 0.70 -17.40
N GLY A 113 -22.88 0.94 -17.20
CA GLY A 113 -22.35 1.42 -15.93
C GLY A 113 -20.89 1.03 -15.68
N THR A 114 -20.38 1.35 -14.49
CA THR A 114 -19.04 0.91 -14.03
C THR A 114 -19.14 -0.08 -12.88
N VAL A 115 -19.35 0.42 -11.66
CA VAL A 115 -19.46 -0.36 -10.43
C VAL A 115 -20.50 0.28 -9.52
N THR A 116 -21.38 -0.54 -8.95
CA THR A 116 -22.47 -0.12 -8.07
C THR A 116 -22.45 -0.91 -6.78
N VAL A 117 -22.66 -0.24 -5.64
CA VAL A 117 -22.87 -0.90 -4.34
C VAL A 117 -24.35 -1.19 -4.20
N SER A 118 -24.71 -2.42 -3.86
CA SER A 118 -26.09 -2.85 -3.64
C SER A 118 -26.16 -3.84 -2.47
N ARG A 119 -27.33 -4.44 -2.24
CA ARG A 119 -27.54 -5.50 -1.26
C ARG A 119 -28.59 -6.48 -1.79
N ASP A 120 -28.40 -7.76 -1.51
CA ASP A 120 -29.41 -8.80 -1.63
C ASP A 120 -29.67 -9.48 -0.27
N GLU A 121 -30.48 -10.55 -0.27
CA GLU A 121 -30.76 -11.36 0.93
C GLU A 121 -29.50 -11.97 1.56
N ARG A 122 -28.42 -12.14 0.79
CA ARG A 122 -27.14 -12.68 1.25
C ARG A 122 -26.17 -11.59 1.72
N GLY A 123 -26.56 -10.32 1.63
CA GLY A 123 -25.83 -9.17 2.16
C GLY A 123 -25.29 -8.21 1.08
N PRO A 124 -24.25 -7.42 1.42
CA PRO A 124 -23.73 -6.37 0.54
C PRO A 124 -23.12 -6.91 -0.75
N LEU A 125 -23.38 -6.22 -1.85
CA LEU A 125 -22.92 -6.55 -3.19
C LEU A 125 -22.08 -5.41 -3.78
N LEU A 126 -21.08 -5.80 -4.56
CA LEU A 126 -20.37 -4.93 -5.48
C LEU A 126 -20.65 -5.41 -6.91
N ILE A 127 -21.58 -4.76 -7.57
CA ILE A 127 -22.01 -5.12 -8.93
C ILE A 127 -21.09 -4.41 -9.92
N VAL A 128 -20.45 -5.18 -10.80
CA VAL A 128 -19.54 -4.68 -11.83
C VAL A 128 -20.18 -4.90 -13.20
N HIS A 129 -20.20 -3.86 -14.02
CA HIS A 129 -20.82 -3.86 -15.34
C HIS A 129 -19.80 -3.86 -16.49
N GLY A 130 -20.24 -4.27 -17.68
CA GLY A 130 -19.41 -4.36 -18.89
C GLY A 130 -18.67 -5.70 -19.03
N GLU A 131 -17.65 -5.77 -19.88
CA GLU A 131 -16.92 -7.02 -20.13
C GLU A 131 -16.11 -7.50 -18.93
N ARG A 132 -16.04 -8.83 -18.75
CA ARG A 132 -15.40 -9.47 -17.59
C ARG A 132 -13.90 -9.16 -17.50
N ILE A 133 -13.22 -9.00 -18.63
CA ILE A 133 -11.79 -8.64 -18.69
C ILE A 133 -11.48 -7.30 -18.00
N HIS A 134 -12.48 -6.40 -17.90
CA HIS A 134 -12.32 -5.11 -17.24
C HIS A 134 -12.69 -5.12 -15.76
N LEU A 135 -13.19 -6.24 -15.22
CA LEU A 135 -13.69 -6.32 -13.85
C LEU A 135 -12.63 -5.91 -12.80
N PRO A 136 -11.40 -6.43 -12.83
CA PRO A 136 -10.39 -6.06 -11.83
C PRO A 136 -10.08 -4.55 -11.83
N ARG A 137 -9.85 -4.00 -13.03
CA ARG A 137 -9.61 -2.57 -13.23
C ARG A 137 -10.79 -1.70 -12.74
N ARG A 138 -12.03 -2.08 -13.06
CA ARG A 138 -13.24 -1.33 -12.66
C ARG A 138 -13.39 -1.27 -11.15
N ILE A 139 -13.10 -2.37 -10.44
CA ILE A 139 -13.10 -2.39 -8.97
C ILE A 139 -11.99 -1.48 -8.43
N ALA A 140 -10.77 -1.54 -8.97
CA ALA A 140 -9.68 -0.66 -8.55
C ALA A 140 -10.02 0.83 -8.77
N ASP A 141 -10.61 1.17 -9.92
CA ASP A 141 -11.04 2.53 -10.25
C ASP A 141 -12.18 3.00 -9.33
N PHE A 142 -13.11 2.11 -8.97
CA PHE A 142 -14.13 2.38 -7.95
C PHE A 142 -13.50 2.68 -6.59
N LEU A 143 -12.59 1.83 -6.09
CA LEU A 143 -11.92 2.05 -4.81
C LEU A 143 -11.10 3.35 -4.80
N ARG A 144 -10.46 3.70 -5.93
CA ARG A 144 -9.73 4.97 -6.06
C ARG A 144 -10.66 6.19 -5.97
N ARG A 145 -11.85 6.13 -6.60
CA ARG A 145 -12.85 7.20 -6.50
C ARG A 145 -13.39 7.35 -5.08
N GLU A 146 -13.70 6.23 -4.42
CA GLU A 146 -14.16 6.25 -3.03
C GLU A 146 -13.07 6.76 -2.08
N ALA A 147 -11.82 6.33 -2.26
CA ALA A 147 -10.68 6.83 -1.51
C ALA A 147 -10.53 8.34 -1.67
N LYS A 148 -10.64 8.86 -2.90
CA LYS A 148 -10.61 10.30 -3.17
C LYS A 148 -11.68 11.04 -2.38
N LYS A 149 -12.93 10.61 -2.52
CA LYS A 149 -14.10 11.22 -1.88
C LYS A 149 -13.99 11.27 -0.36
N ASP A 150 -13.57 10.17 0.27
CA ASP A 150 -13.53 10.07 1.73
C ASP A 150 -12.29 10.75 2.32
N ILE A 151 -11.12 10.52 1.72
CA ILE A 151 -9.87 11.05 2.24
C ILE A 151 -9.79 12.56 2.07
N GLU A 152 -10.26 13.13 0.95
CA GLU A 152 -10.24 14.58 0.79
C GLU A 152 -11.06 15.28 1.88
N LYS A 153 -12.23 14.74 2.24
CA LYS A 153 -13.05 15.26 3.36
C LYS A 153 -12.34 15.16 4.71
N LEU A 154 -11.69 14.04 4.97
CA LEU A 154 -10.94 13.84 6.22
C LEU A 154 -9.69 14.73 6.29
N VAL A 155 -9.00 14.95 5.16
CA VAL A 155 -7.87 15.88 5.10
C VAL A 155 -8.34 17.29 5.42
N VAL A 156 -9.45 17.76 4.82
CA VAL A 156 -10.03 19.08 5.15
C VAL A 156 -10.29 19.19 6.65
N LYS A 157 -11.06 18.26 7.23
CA LYS A 157 -11.36 18.22 8.66
C LYS A 157 -10.11 18.34 9.54
N HIS A 158 -9.10 17.51 9.28
CA HIS A 158 -7.90 17.47 10.12
C HIS A 158 -6.97 18.66 9.88
N THR A 159 -6.88 19.16 8.65
CA THR A 159 -6.07 20.35 8.32
C THR A 159 -6.65 21.63 8.93
N GLU A 160 -7.97 21.75 9.00
CA GLU A 160 -8.68 22.81 9.72
C GLU A 160 -8.38 22.75 11.23
N ALA A 161 -8.48 21.56 11.83
CA ALA A 161 -8.20 21.37 13.25
C ALA A 161 -6.76 21.76 13.66
N ILE A 162 -5.79 21.63 12.75
CA ILE A 162 -4.40 22.03 13.00
C ILE A 162 -4.05 23.41 12.43
N GLY A 163 -4.92 24.06 11.68
CA GLY A 163 -4.63 25.35 11.02
C GLY A 163 -3.50 25.28 9.97
N LYS A 164 -3.29 24.13 9.31
CA LYS A 164 -2.25 23.96 8.29
C LYS A 164 -2.77 23.13 7.12
N ARG A 165 -2.75 23.72 5.92
CA ARG A 165 -3.26 23.10 4.68
C ARG A 165 -2.26 22.13 4.07
N ALA A 166 -2.77 21.07 3.43
CA ALA A 166 -1.99 20.22 2.55
C ALA A 166 -1.77 20.92 1.20
N LYS A 167 -0.58 20.77 0.61
CA LYS A 167 -0.23 21.33 -0.72
C LYS A 167 -0.87 20.53 -1.85
N ALA A 168 -0.89 19.21 -1.72
CA ALA A 168 -1.50 18.30 -2.67
C ALA A 168 -1.88 16.98 -2.00
N ILE A 169 -2.88 16.31 -2.55
CA ILE A 169 -3.33 14.98 -2.14
C ILE A 169 -3.20 14.04 -3.34
N ARG A 170 -2.51 12.92 -3.17
CA ARG A 170 -2.27 11.93 -4.24
C ARG A 170 -2.72 10.55 -3.82
N PHE A 171 -3.25 9.78 -4.77
CA PHE A 171 -3.68 8.40 -4.57
C PHE A 171 -2.82 7.47 -5.43
N LYS A 172 -2.17 6.49 -4.81
CA LYS A 172 -1.21 5.59 -5.46
C LYS A 172 -1.55 4.14 -5.16
N ASP A 173 -1.05 3.21 -5.97
CA ASP A 173 -1.08 1.78 -5.65
C ASP A 173 0.21 1.35 -4.95
N THR A 174 0.57 2.03 -3.85
CA THR A 174 1.76 1.64 -3.08
C THR A 174 1.41 0.51 -2.12
N SER A 175 2.24 -0.51 -2.12
CA SER A 175 2.08 -1.71 -1.29
C SER A 175 3.17 -1.83 -0.20
N SER A 176 4.14 -0.92 -0.17
CA SER A 176 5.16 -0.83 0.89
C SER A 176 4.79 0.13 2.03
N ARG A 177 3.81 1.01 1.81
CA ARG A 177 3.32 1.99 2.79
C ARG A 177 1.86 2.35 2.51
N TRP A 178 1.14 2.76 3.56
CA TRP A 178 -0.25 3.19 3.48
C TRP A 178 -0.40 4.68 3.18
N GLY A 179 0.51 5.52 3.67
CA GLY A 179 0.56 6.93 3.37
C GLY A 179 1.98 7.49 3.44
N SER A 180 2.12 8.77 3.09
CA SER A 180 3.32 9.58 3.35
C SER A 180 3.04 11.07 3.19
N CYS A 181 3.73 11.89 3.98
CA CYS A 181 3.81 13.34 3.83
C CYS A 181 5.24 13.78 3.47
N THR A 182 5.40 14.73 2.54
CA THR A 182 6.68 15.40 2.29
C THR A 182 6.83 16.64 3.18
N SER A 183 8.06 17.14 3.40
CA SER A 183 8.30 18.44 4.04
C SER A 183 7.52 19.59 3.39
N ASP A 184 7.34 19.53 2.07
CA ASP A 184 6.59 20.53 1.29
C ASP A 184 5.06 20.39 1.41
N GLY A 185 4.56 19.49 2.27
CA GLY A 185 3.14 19.30 2.54
C GLY A 185 2.36 18.52 1.49
N ASN A 186 3.01 17.70 0.66
CA ASN A 186 2.31 16.78 -0.25
C ASN A 186 1.95 15.48 0.48
N LEU A 187 0.66 15.18 0.54
CA LEU A 187 0.14 13.94 1.10
C LEU A 187 -0.05 12.90 -0.01
N SER A 188 0.33 11.66 0.24
CA SER A 188 0.09 10.53 -0.65
C SER A 188 -0.53 9.38 0.14
N PHE A 189 -1.55 8.73 -0.42
CA PHE A 189 -2.25 7.61 0.20
C PHE A 189 -2.32 6.42 -0.76
N SER A 190 -2.23 5.21 -0.21
CA SER A 190 -2.59 3.99 -0.94
C SER A 190 -4.11 3.91 -1.04
N TRP A 191 -4.67 3.89 -2.25
CA TRP A 191 -6.15 3.83 -2.43
C TRP A 191 -6.76 2.55 -1.83
N ARG A 192 -5.94 1.50 -1.66
CA ARG A 192 -6.33 0.25 -1.00
C ARG A 192 -6.80 0.45 0.44
N ILE A 193 -6.49 1.58 1.08
CA ILE A 193 -6.95 1.86 2.44
C ILE A 193 -8.48 1.94 2.50
N MET A 194 -9.14 2.18 1.36
CA MET A 194 -10.59 2.19 1.28
C MET A 194 -11.23 0.84 1.62
N MET A 195 -10.44 -0.23 1.66
CA MET A 195 -10.88 -1.55 2.11
C MET A 195 -10.84 -1.71 3.64
N ALA A 196 -10.12 -0.85 4.37
CA ALA A 196 -10.06 -0.88 5.83
C ALA A 196 -11.33 -0.27 6.46
N PRO A 197 -11.64 -0.56 7.74
CA PRO A 197 -12.72 0.09 8.47
C PRO A 197 -12.60 1.61 8.50
N THR A 198 -13.73 2.32 8.51
CA THR A 198 -13.78 3.80 8.56
C THR A 198 -12.90 4.43 9.65
N PRO A 199 -12.85 3.92 10.90
CA PRO A 199 -11.96 4.47 11.92
C PRO A 199 -10.47 4.37 11.54
N VAL A 200 -10.08 3.28 10.87
CA VAL A 200 -8.69 3.06 10.42
C VAL A 200 -8.32 4.00 9.28
N ILE A 201 -9.27 4.27 8.38
CA ILE A 201 -9.09 5.29 7.33
C ILE A 201 -8.89 6.66 7.97
N ASN A 202 -9.74 7.04 8.93
CA ASN A 202 -9.61 8.30 9.67
C ASN A 202 -8.27 8.42 10.37
N TYR A 203 -7.82 7.37 11.06
CA TYR A 203 -6.50 7.32 11.69
C TYR A 203 -5.37 7.54 10.69
N LEU A 204 -5.39 6.85 9.53
CA LEU A 204 -4.34 7.02 8.53
C LEU A 204 -4.29 8.48 8.04
N VAL A 205 -5.45 9.10 7.78
CA VAL A 205 -5.48 10.49 7.34
C VAL A 205 -4.98 11.44 8.43
N ALA A 206 -5.39 11.24 9.68
CA ALA A 206 -4.88 12.01 10.83
C ALA A 206 -3.36 11.88 10.97
N HIS A 207 -2.81 10.68 10.79
CA HIS A 207 -1.36 10.42 10.82
C HIS A 207 -0.61 11.23 9.77
N GLU A 208 -1.06 11.19 8.51
CA GLU A 208 -0.41 11.92 7.43
C GLU A 208 -0.59 13.43 7.56
N VAL A 209 -1.71 13.90 8.11
CA VAL A 209 -1.94 15.33 8.40
C VAL A 209 -1.09 15.82 9.57
N ALA A 210 -0.90 15.01 10.62
CA ALA A 210 -0.02 15.35 11.74
C ALA A 210 1.42 15.62 11.28
N HIS A 211 1.88 14.93 10.23
CA HIS A 211 3.18 15.20 9.62
C HIS A 211 3.33 16.61 9.03
N LEU A 212 2.23 17.31 8.73
CA LEU A 212 2.32 18.71 8.32
C LEU A 212 2.91 19.58 9.44
N LYS A 213 2.74 19.23 10.73
CA LYS A 213 3.36 19.96 11.86
C LYS A 213 4.61 19.26 12.38
N GLU A 214 4.58 17.94 12.45
CA GLU A 214 5.60 17.15 13.14
C GLU A 214 6.14 16.07 12.20
N MET A 215 7.27 16.33 11.52
CA MET A 215 7.82 15.41 10.51
C MET A 215 8.40 14.11 11.10
N ASN A 216 8.66 14.07 12.41
CA ASN A 216 9.23 12.92 13.11
C ASN A 216 8.21 12.32 14.08
N HIS A 217 8.16 10.99 14.21
CA HIS A 217 7.25 10.25 15.10
C HIS A 217 7.59 10.34 16.60
N GLY A 218 7.99 11.52 17.09
CA GLY A 218 8.27 11.78 18.50
C GLY A 218 7.00 12.03 19.34
N PRO A 219 7.15 12.36 20.63
CA PRO A 219 6.01 12.56 21.54
C PRO A 219 4.99 13.62 21.06
N LYS A 220 5.47 14.73 20.48
CA LYS A 220 4.60 15.78 19.93
C LYS A 220 3.73 15.28 18.77
N PHE A 221 4.30 14.43 17.90
CA PHE A 221 3.58 13.83 16.79
C PHE A 221 2.46 12.91 17.27
N TRP A 222 2.75 12.02 18.21
CA TRP A 222 1.74 11.07 18.70
C TRP A 222 0.63 11.78 19.48
N LYS A 223 0.99 12.78 20.31
CA LYS A 223 0.02 13.66 20.96
C LYS A 223 -0.92 14.32 19.94
N LEU A 224 -0.37 14.84 18.84
CA LEU A 224 -1.18 15.46 17.78
C LEU A 224 -2.06 14.42 17.05
N CYS A 225 -1.54 13.23 16.76
CA CYS A 225 -2.32 12.16 16.14
C CYS A 225 -3.52 11.76 17.02
N GLU A 226 -3.30 11.59 18.33
CA GLU A 226 -4.35 11.26 19.30
C GLU A 226 -5.40 12.38 19.43
N GLN A 227 -4.97 13.64 19.38
CA GLN A 227 -5.88 14.79 19.34
C GLN A 227 -6.78 14.79 18.09
N LEU A 228 -6.23 14.44 16.92
CA LEU A 228 -6.99 14.38 15.66
C LEU A 228 -7.85 13.10 15.56
N CYS A 229 -7.37 12.00 16.12
CA CYS A 229 -8.03 10.71 16.12
C CYS A 229 -7.79 9.99 17.46
N PRO A 230 -8.75 10.08 18.41
CA PRO A 230 -8.62 9.45 19.73
C PRO A 230 -8.41 7.92 19.68
N ASP A 231 -8.88 7.28 18.61
CA ASP A 231 -8.76 5.85 18.33
C ASP A 231 -7.37 5.42 17.77
N THR A 232 -6.36 6.30 17.86
CA THR A 232 -5.05 6.15 17.20
C THR A 232 -4.41 4.79 17.45
N ASP A 233 -4.26 4.38 18.70
CA ASP A 233 -3.57 3.13 19.04
C ASP A 233 -4.32 1.90 18.51
N ARG A 234 -5.63 1.86 18.72
CA ARG A 234 -6.49 0.77 18.24
C ARG A 234 -6.42 0.63 16.72
N CYS A 235 -6.45 1.74 15.99
CA CYS A 235 -6.42 1.75 14.53
C CYS A 235 -5.03 1.42 13.96
N LYS A 236 -3.97 1.91 14.59
CA LYS A 236 -2.58 1.57 14.28
C LYS A 236 -2.35 0.07 14.41
N ASP A 237 -2.81 -0.53 15.50
CA ASP A 237 -2.73 -1.96 15.74
C ASP A 237 -3.53 -2.76 14.73
N TRP A 238 -4.74 -2.32 14.41
CA TRP A 238 -5.54 -2.94 13.36
C TRP A 238 -4.80 -2.96 12.02
N LEU A 239 -4.21 -1.83 11.62
CA LEU A 239 -3.51 -1.70 10.34
C LEU A 239 -2.23 -2.55 10.31
N LYS A 240 -1.52 -2.67 11.43
CA LYS A 240 -0.36 -3.56 11.59
C LYS A 240 -0.74 -5.04 11.42
N ARG A 241 -1.89 -5.45 11.96
CA ARG A 241 -2.37 -6.84 11.93
C ARG A 241 -2.99 -7.21 10.57
N ASN A 242 -3.79 -6.32 9.99
CA ASN A 242 -4.66 -6.63 8.84
C ASN A 242 -4.17 -6.02 7.51
N GLY A 243 -3.29 -5.01 7.55
CA GLY A 243 -2.91 -4.26 6.36
C GLY A 243 -2.23 -5.11 5.29
N GLY A 244 -1.40 -6.08 5.69
CA GLY A 244 -0.76 -6.99 4.74
C GLY A 244 -1.76 -7.76 3.87
N ALA A 245 -2.87 -8.21 4.46
CA ALA A 245 -3.92 -8.94 3.73
C ALA A 245 -4.62 -8.04 2.69
N LEU A 246 -4.89 -6.78 3.03
CA LEU A 246 -5.48 -5.81 2.08
C LEU A 246 -4.53 -5.49 0.91
N GLN A 247 -3.23 -5.35 1.18
CA GLN A 247 -2.22 -5.09 0.16
C GLN A 247 -1.97 -6.31 -0.74
N ALA A 248 -2.29 -7.52 -0.27
CA ALA A 248 -2.11 -8.77 -1.01
C ALA A 248 -3.19 -9.03 -2.08
N ILE A 249 -4.34 -8.35 -2.02
CA ILE A 249 -5.43 -8.51 -3.00
C ILE A 249 -4.94 -8.12 -4.41
N VAL A 250 -5.17 -8.96 -5.42
CA VAL A 250 -4.69 -8.69 -6.79
C VAL A 250 -5.83 -8.13 -7.65
N PHE A 251 -5.54 -7.08 -8.43
CA PHE A 251 -6.49 -6.37 -9.30
C PHE A 251 -6.09 -6.45 -10.79
N ASP A 252 -5.44 -7.54 -11.17
CA ASP A 252 -4.94 -7.83 -12.51
C ASP A 252 -5.85 -8.82 -13.25
#